data_AF-A0A103YAZ0-F1
#
_entry.id   AF-A0A103YAZ0-F1
#
_cell.length_a   1.000
_cell.length_b   1.000
_cell.length_c   1.000
_cell.angle_alpha   90.00
_cell.angle_beta   90.00
_cell.angle_gamma   90.00
#
_symmetry.space_group_name_H-M   'P 1'
#
loop_
_entity.id
_entity.type
_entity.pdbx_description
1 polymer ?
#
loop_
_entity_poly.entity_id
_entity_poly.type
_entity_poly.pdbx_seq_one_letter_code
_entity_poly.pdbx_strand_id
1 'polypeptide(L)'
;MNALITSIIDKRMIVTKAGENSKDDLLGVLLDSNSKEIKKDGSSNSGLSIEEIIEGCKIFYIAGQETTVNLLVWTMVLLGQHTNWQARARDEVSLVFGKGKPNTEYRIPN
;
A
#
# COMPACT_ATOMS: atom_id res chain seq x y z
N MET A 1 -3.41 14.22 -8.41
CA MET A 1 -3.11 12.98 -7.68
C MET A 1 -2.34 13.25 -6.39
N ASN A 2 -1.18 13.93 -6.45
CA ASN A 2 -0.36 14.26 -5.26
C ASN A 2 -1.11 15.09 -4.19
N ALA A 3 -1.96 16.04 -4.60
CA ALA A 3 -2.79 16.82 -3.67
C ALA A 3 -3.84 15.97 -2.94
N LEU A 4 -4.38 14.92 -3.58
CA LEU A 4 -5.34 14.01 -2.97
C LEU A 4 -4.65 13.08 -1.95
N ILE A 5 -3.48 12.55 -2.30
CA ILE A 5 -2.68 11.73 -1.38
C ILE A 5 -2.29 12.56 -0.16
N THR A 6 -1.87 13.80 -0.38
CA THR A 6 -1.53 14.73 0.71
C THR A 6 -2.74 15.00 1.60
N SER A 7 -3.92 15.29 1.03
CA SER A 7 -5.12 15.52 1.86
C SER A 7 -5.59 14.29 2.64
N ILE A 8 -5.43 13.09 2.08
CA ILE A 8 -5.70 11.83 2.79
C ILE A 8 -4.75 11.66 3.97
N ILE A 9 -3.45 11.90 3.76
CA ILE A 9 -2.44 11.81 4.82
C ILE A 9 -2.69 12.86 5.90
N ASP A 10 -2.98 14.11 5.53
CA ASP A 10 -3.28 15.19 6.49
C ASP A 10 -4.52 14.87 7.33
N LYS A 11 -5.58 14.35 6.69
CA LYS A 11 -6.81 13.93 7.40
C LYS A 11 -6.52 12.81 8.40
N ARG A 12 -5.70 11.82 8.02
CA ARG A 12 -5.28 10.73 8.91
C ARG A 12 -4.44 11.25 10.08
N MET A 13 -3.54 12.20 9.82
CA MET A 13 -2.71 12.81 10.87
C MET A 13 -3.54 13.50 11.95
N ILE A 14 -4.64 14.16 11.60
CA ILE A 14 -5.55 14.79 12.57
C ILE A 14 -6.15 13.75 13.51
N VAL A 15 -6.59 12.62 12.96
CA VAL A 15 -7.17 11.49 13.72
C VAL A 15 -6.13 10.86 14.66
N THR A 16 -4.93 10.60 14.14
CA THR A 16 -3.81 10.07 14.92
C THR A 16 -3.41 11.02 16.08
N LYS A 17 -3.33 12.34 15.83
CA LYS A 17 -3.03 13.33 16.88
C LYS A 17 -4.12 13.41 17.97
N ALA A 18 -5.36 13.06 17.65
CA ALA A 18 -6.46 13.01 18.61
C ALA A 18 -6.43 11.77 19.53
N GLY A 19 -5.41 10.91 19.41
CA GLY A 19 -5.25 9.69 20.21
C GLY A 19 -5.93 8.46 19.61
N GLU A 20 -6.59 8.60 18.45
CA GLU A 20 -7.17 7.52 17.68
C GLU A 20 -6.12 6.97 16.70
N ASN A 21 -5.09 6.28 17.21
CA ASN A 21 -4.10 5.61 16.36
C ASN A 21 -4.64 4.25 15.90
N SER A 22 -5.06 4.12 14.63
CA SER A 22 -5.14 2.79 14.01
C SER A 22 -3.74 2.33 13.65
N LYS A 23 -3.30 1.17 14.15
CA LYS A 23 -2.04 0.52 13.78
C LYS A 23 -2.17 -0.35 12.52
N ASP A 24 -3.26 -0.14 11.78
CA ASP A 24 -3.72 -1.06 10.74
C ASP A 24 -3.14 -0.71 9.36
N ASP A 25 -2.46 0.43 9.23
CA ASP A 25 -1.83 0.87 8.00
C ASP A 25 -0.39 1.37 8.19
N LEU A 26 0.32 1.53 7.07
CA LEU A 26 1.74 1.88 7.05
C LEU A 26 2.03 3.19 7.80
N LEU A 27 1.18 4.20 7.66
CA LEU A 27 1.35 5.49 8.34
C LEU A 27 1.22 5.33 9.86
N GLY A 28 0.21 4.58 10.32
CA GLY A 28 0.03 4.27 11.74
C GLY A 28 1.22 3.51 12.33
N VAL A 29 1.75 2.52 11.60
CA VAL A 29 2.94 1.74 12.01
C VAL A 29 4.19 2.62 12.11
N LEU A 30 4.42 3.49 11.13
CA LEU A 30 5.57 4.40 11.13
C LEU A 30 5.49 5.42 12.28
N LEU A 31 4.30 5.98 12.54
CA LEU A 31 4.10 6.93 13.64
C LEU A 31 4.26 6.27 15.03
N ASP A 32 3.77 5.05 15.21
CA ASP A 32 3.96 4.28 16.45
C ASP A 32 5.43 3.93 16.68
N SER A 33 6.12 3.49 15.63
CA SER A 33 7.55 3.13 15.69
C SER A 33 8.41 4.35 16.02
N ASN A 34 8.17 5.47 15.32
CA ASN A 34 8.87 6.73 15.57
C ASN A 34 8.64 7.25 17.00
N SER A 35 7.40 7.17 17.50
CA SER A 35 7.08 7.56 18.87
C SER A 35 7.80 6.70 19.92
N LYS A 36 7.98 5.40 19.65
CA LYS A 36 8.74 4.50 20.53
C LYS A 36 10.23 4.81 20.51
N GLU A 37 10.77 5.15 19.34
CA GLU A 37 12.18 5.49 19.16
C GLU A 37 12.57 6.78 19.90
N ILE A 38 11.75 7.83 19.79
CA ILE A 38 11.93 9.08 20.55
C ILE A 38 11.86 8.83 22.07
N LYS A 39 10.92 7.99 22.54
CA LYS A 39 10.80 7.64 23.97
C LYS A 39 11.98 6.82 24.50
N LYS A 40 12.60 5.99 23.66
CA LYS A 40 13.68 5.09 24.06
C LYS A 40 15.01 5.84 24.23
N ASP A 41 15.29 6.80 23.35
CA ASP A 41 16.55 7.54 23.36
C ASP A 41 16.50 8.83 24.22
N GLY A 42 15.30 9.21 24.69
CA GLY A 42 15.09 10.40 25.54
C GLY A 42 15.36 11.74 24.84
N SER A 43 15.71 11.71 23.56
CA SER A 43 16.09 12.82 22.71
C SER A 43 15.11 12.93 21.54
N SER A 44 14.58 14.12 21.29
CA SER A 44 13.75 14.38 20.10
C SER A 44 14.52 14.26 18.79
N ASN A 45 15.85 14.11 18.83
CA ASN A 45 16.72 13.95 17.66
C ASN A 45 16.87 12.50 17.19
N SER A 46 16.35 11.51 17.92
CA SER A 46 16.47 10.10 17.55
C SER A 46 15.38 9.60 16.60
N GLY A 47 14.29 10.35 16.46
CA GLY A 47 13.19 10.02 15.56
C GLY A 47 13.14 10.91 14.32
N LEU A 48 12.34 10.50 13.35
CA LEU A 48 11.97 11.29 12.18
C LEU A 48 10.97 12.39 12.57
N SER A 49 11.03 13.51 11.86
CA SER A 49 9.95 14.49 11.85
C SER A 49 8.67 13.87 11.25
N ILE A 50 7.53 14.47 11.59
CA ILE A 50 6.24 14.05 11.02
C ILE A 50 6.26 14.24 9.50
N GLU A 51 6.87 15.32 9.03
CA GLU A 51 7.01 15.67 7.63
C GLU A 51 7.81 14.61 6.86
N GLU A 52 8.92 14.12 7.43
CA GLU A 52 9.72 13.05 6.83
C GLU A 52 8.95 11.73 6.73
N ILE A 53 8.16 11.39 7.75
CA ILE A 53 7.30 10.18 7.71
C ILE A 53 6.26 10.29 6.59
N ILE A 54 5.65 11.48 6.44
CA ILE A 54 4.66 11.75 5.40
C ILE A 54 5.30 11.68 4.01
N GLU A 55 6.47 12.29 3.83
CA GLU A 55 7.20 12.27 2.57
C GLU A 55 7.62 10.85 2.20
N GLY A 56 8.11 10.06 3.17
CA GLY A 56 8.39 8.65 3.00
C GLY A 56 7.16 7.87 2.51
N CYS A 57 6.00 8.04 3.15
CA CYS A 57 4.75 7.41 2.72
C CYS A 57 4.35 7.79 1.28
N LYS A 58 4.53 9.06 0.91
CA LYS A 58 4.23 9.54 -0.45
C LYS A 58 5.15 8.89 -1.49
N ILE A 59 6.44 8.82 -1.20
CA ILE A 59 7.42 8.18 -2.08
C ILE A 59 7.07 6.71 -2.30
N PHE A 60 6.77 5.97 -1.23
CA PHE A 60 6.36 4.55 -1.35
C PHE A 60 5.12 4.38 -2.22
N TYR A 61 4.10 5.23 -2.02
CA TYR A 61 2.89 5.17 -2.82
C TYR A 61 3.20 5.42 -4.30
N ILE A 62 3.89 6.50 -4.64
CA ILE A 62 4.17 6.89 -6.04
C ILE A 62 5.05 5.83 -6.71
N ALA A 63 6.15 5.44 -6.08
CA ALA A 63 7.08 4.45 -6.63
C ALA A 63 6.39 3.10 -6.90
N GLY A 64 5.54 2.65 -5.98
CA GLY A 64 4.76 1.43 -6.15
C GLY A 64 3.72 1.54 -7.27
N GLN A 65 3.06 2.70 -7.40
CA GLN A 65 1.99 2.90 -8.36
C GLN A 65 2.51 3.00 -9.80
N GLU A 66 3.53 3.82 -10.05
CA GLU A 66 4.05 4.04 -11.41
C GLU A 66 4.61 2.74 -12.02
N THR A 67 5.38 1.99 -11.23
CA THR A 67 5.98 0.72 -11.67
C THR A 67 4.92 -0.36 -11.91
N THR A 68 3.99 -0.53 -10.96
CA THR A 68 2.95 -1.56 -11.03
C THR A 68 1.94 -1.27 -12.15
N VAL A 69 1.52 -0.01 -12.32
CA VAL A 69 0.60 0.36 -13.41
C VAL A 69 1.24 0.07 -14.76
N ASN A 70 2.50 0.46 -14.96
CA ASN A 70 3.19 0.20 -16.22
C ASN A 70 3.30 -1.31 -16.49
N LEU A 71 3.67 -2.10 -15.47
CA LEU A 71 3.71 -3.56 -15.58
C LEU A 71 2.35 -4.15 -15.98
N LEU A 72 1.26 -3.73 -15.34
CA LEU A 72 -0.08 -4.23 -15.63
C LEU A 72 -0.55 -3.86 -17.04
N VAL A 73 -0.27 -2.62 -17.48
CA VAL A 73 -0.60 -2.16 -18.83
C VAL A 73 0.11 -3.04 -19.87
N TRP A 74 1.42 -3.23 -19.74
CA TRP A 74 2.18 -4.08 -20.66
C TRP A 74 1.77 -5.55 -20.60
N THR A 75 1.46 -6.05 -19.40
CA THR A 75 0.92 -7.40 -19.23
C THR A 75 -0.38 -7.58 -20.00
N MET A 76 -1.31 -6.61 -19.91
CA MET A 76 -2.57 -6.65 -20.65
C MET A 76 -2.38 -6.56 -22.16
N VAL A 77 -1.45 -5.72 -22.63
CA VAL A 77 -1.08 -5.63 -24.07
C VAL A 77 -0.57 -6.98 -24.57
N LEU A 78 0.37 -7.60 -23.85
CA LEU A 78 0.96 -8.89 -24.23
C LEU A 78 -0.08 -10.01 -24.21
N LEU A 79 -0.95 -10.06 -23.20
CA LEU A 79 -2.03 -11.05 -23.17
C LEU A 79 -3.02 -10.84 -24.34
N GLY A 80 -3.33 -9.60 -24.70
CA GLY A 80 -4.17 -9.30 -25.86
C GLY A 80 -3.56 -9.76 -27.19
N GLN A 81 -2.23 -9.68 -27.32
CA GLN A 81 -1.49 -10.15 -28.51
C GLN A 81 -1.30 -11.67 -28.52
N HIS A 82 -1.28 -12.31 -27.34
CA HIS A 82 -1.04 -13.74 -27.18
C HIS A 82 -2.25 -14.45 -26.55
N THR A 83 -3.28 -14.67 -27.38
CA THR A 83 -4.58 -15.19 -26.94
C THR A 83 -4.53 -16.57 -26.28
N ASN A 84 -3.55 -17.41 -26.63
CA ASN A 84 -3.31 -18.69 -25.96
C ASN A 84 -2.88 -18.51 -24.50
N TRP A 85 -2.02 -17.54 -24.22
CA TRP A 85 -1.60 -17.21 -22.85
C TRP A 85 -2.70 -16.50 -22.08
N GLN A 86 -3.49 -15.65 -22.75
CA GLN A 86 -4.68 -15.05 -22.16
C GLN A 86 -5.72 -16.09 -21.72
N ALA A 87 -5.99 -17.09 -22.57
CA ALA A 87 -6.94 -18.16 -22.24
C ALA A 87 -6.47 -18.93 -21.00
N ARG A 88 -5.19 -19.33 -20.97
CA ARG A 88 -4.60 -20.02 -19.82
C ARG A 88 -4.69 -19.21 -18.52
N ALA A 89 -4.37 -17.91 -18.57
CA ALA A 89 -4.48 -17.05 -17.39
C ALA A 89 -5.94 -16.94 -16.89
N ARG A 90 -6.93 -16.91 -17.79
CA ARG A 90 -8.36 -16.95 -17.40
C ARG A 90 -8.75 -18.28 -16.78
N ASP A 91 -8.25 -19.38 -17.33
CA ASP A 91 -8.52 -20.73 -16.80
C ASP A 91 -7.92 -20.89 -15.40
N GLU A 92 -6.70 -20.39 -15.15
CA GLU A 92 -6.07 -20.40 -13.82
C GLU A 92 -6.89 -19.61 -12.80
N VAL A 93 -7.33 -18.40 -13.15
CA VAL A 93 -8.20 -17.58 -12.28
C VAL A 93 -9.53 -18.29 -12.01
N SER A 94 -10.13 -18.90 -13.05
CA SER A 94 -11.38 -19.66 -12.93
C SER A 94 -11.21 -20.92 -12.08
N LEU A 95 -10.06 -21.60 -12.14
CA LEU A 95 -9.77 -22.77 -11.32
C LEU A 95 -9.67 -22.39 -9.83
N VAL A 96 -8.99 -21.28 -9.53
CA VAL A 96 -8.72 -20.83 -8.16
C VAL A 96 -9.97 -20.21 -7.51
N PHE A 97 -10.69 -19.36 -8.25
CA PHE A 97 -11.82 -18.58 -7.72
C PHE A 97 -13.19 -19.09 -8.17
N GLY A 98 -13.28 -19.92 -9.20
CA GLY A 98 -14.55 -20.40 -9.76
C GLY A 98 -15.46 -19.25 -10.20
N LYS A 99 -16.69 -19.25 -9.68
CA LYS A 99 -17.64 -18.12 -9.80
C LYS A 99 -17.56 -17.14 -8.62
N GLY A 100 -16.69 -17.41 -7.65
CA GLY A 100 -16.46 -16.55 -6.50
C GLY A 100 -15.76 -15.27 -6.90
N LYS A 101 -16.02 -14.19 -6.16
CA LYS A 101 -15.24 -12.97 -6.32
C LYS A 101 -13.90 -13.15 -5.61
N PRO A 102 -12.79 -12.65 -6.19
CA PRO A 102 -11.54 -12.53 -5.45
C PRO A 102 -11.80 -11.78 -4.15
N ASN A 103 -11.41 -12.37 -3.02
CA ASN A 103 -11.46 -11.74 -1.72
C ASN A 103 -10.04 -11.61 -1.17
N THR A 104 -9.82 -10.63 -0.30
CA THR A 104 -8.50 -10.37 0.32
C THR A 104 -8.12 -11.45 1.34
N GLU A 105 -9.06 -12.31 1.71
CA GLU A 105 -8.87 -13.42 2.65
C GLU A 105 -8.64 -14.77 1.95
N TYR A 106 -8.53 -14.80 0.61
CA TYR A 106 -8.28 -16.04 -0.11
C TYR A 106 -6.93 -16.60 0.29
N ARG A 107 -6.95 -17.66 1.11
CA ARG A 107 -5.77 -18.43 1.48
C ARG A 107 -5.73 -19.68 0.61
N ILE A 108 -4.67 -19.84 -0.17
CA ILE A 108 -4.43 -21.06 -0.95
C ILE A 108 -4.49 -22.24 0.04
N PRO A 109 -5.36 -23.25 -0.17
CA PRO A 109 -5.41 -24.43 0.69
C PRO A 109 -4.06 -25.17 0.64
N ASN A 110 -3.54 -25.53 1.83
CA ASN A 110 -2.32 -26.33 1.98
C ASN A 110 -2.55 -27.78 1.54
#